data_AF-A0A5M6CA20-F1
#
_entry.id   AF-A0A5M6CA20-F1
#
_cell.length_a   1.000
_cell.length_b   1.000
_cell.length_c   1.000
_cell.angle_alpha   90.00
_cell.angle_beta   90.00
_cell.angle_gamma   90.00
#
_symmetry.space_group_name_H-M   'P 1'
#
loop_
_entity.id
_entity.type
_entity.pdbx_description
1 polymer ?
#
loop_
_entity_poly.entity_id
_entity_poly.type
_entity_poly.pdbx_seq_one_letter_code
_entity_poly.pdbx_strand_id
1 'polypeptide(L)'
;MSDTSTASTTRAEEQRVDDFYNDGNTCLSSDDGVLFWIDWSRLARATNAQSTVYDDLVYLLSPAIGIKRRRAMDGNDPIQTGAPARVVRRFLDMINVSSPVYPLGFGLNETKAMYVLCERLDVKDNILDLVKERFNQLSMSQPWSVLIWAGQRNDVYMAKSTLKNMTAALFVSGQHGEDRFQETLNALPSPWRTNLLQLVCTEGYTKMNKRGRYFSCLAITENWEAVANKFDPENS
;
A
#
# COMPACT_ATOMS: atom_id res chain seq x y z
N MET A 1 -28.32 -16.57 42.29
CA MET A 1 -27.69 -17.27 41.16
C MET A 1 -28.37 -16.76 39.92
N SER A 2 -27.74 -15.79 39.27
CA SER A 2 -28.32 -15.07 38.13
C SER A 2 -27.39 -15.30 36.94
N ASP A 3 -27.68 -16.35 36.19
CA ASP A 3 -27.00 -16.62 34.92
C ASP A 3 -27.63 -15.75 33.84
N THR A 4 -26.91 -14.71 33.45
CA THR A 4 -27.23 -13.90 32.27
C THR A 4 -26.31 -14.38 31.16
N SER A 5 -26.76 -15.37 30.40
CA SER A 5 -26.09 -15.83 29.18
C SER A 5 -26.36 -14.84 28.06
N THR A 6 -25.42 -13.93 27.81
CA THR A 6 -25.38 -13.10 26.60
C THR A 6 -25.02 -13.98 25.41
N ALA A 7 -26.02 -14.35 24.62
CA ALA A 7 -25.83 -14.92 23.30
C ALA A 7 -25.28 -13.84 22.35
N SER A 8 -24.00 -13.92 22.03
CA SER A 8 -23.37 -13.21 20.93
C SER A 8 -23.80 -13.85 19.60
N THR A 9 -24.87 -13.32 19.00
CA THR A 9 -25.26 -13.65 17.63
C THR A 9 -24.24 -13.06 16.67
N THR A 10 -23.28 -13.88 16.21
CA THR A 10 -22.50 -13.65 15.00
C THR A 10 -23.44 -13.62 13.81
N ARG A 11 -23.78 -12.41 13.35
CA ARG A 11 -24.54 -12.20 12.12
C ARG A 11 -23.65 -12.66 10.96
N ALA A 12 -23.99 -13.77 10.32
CA ALA A 12 -23.40 -14.17 9.06
C ALA A 12 -23.63 -13.04 8.06
N GLU A 13 -22.57 -12.33 7.68
CA GLU A 13 -22.65 -11.32 6.63
C GLU A 13 -23.01 -12.04 5.33
N GLU A 14 -24.21 -11.74 4.81
CA GLU A 14 -24.66 -12.26 3.52
C GLU A 14 -23.67 -11.80 2.44
N GLN A 15 -22.94 -12.77 1.86
CA GLN A 15 -22.01 -12.51 0.77
C GLN A 15 -22.78 -11.91 -0.42
N ARG A 16 -22.37 -10.73 -0.88
CA ARG A 16 -23.02 -10.02 -1.99
C ARG A 16 -22.21 -10.20 -3.27
N VAL A 17 -22.86 -10.56 -4.37
CA VAL A 17 -22.17 -10.61 -5.68
C VAL A 17 -22.14 -9.21 -6.31
N ASP A 18 -21.02 -8.86 -6.94
CA ASP A 18 -20.85 -7.61 -7.68
C ASP A 18 -21.69 -7.58 -8.96
N ASP A 19 -22.38 -6.46 -9.24
CA ASP A 19 -23.28 -6.36 -10.41
C ASP A 19 -22.57 -6.45 -11.77
N PHE A 20 -21.30 -6.05 -11.84
CA PHE A 20 -20.53 -6.04 -13.09
C PHE A 20 -19.63 -7.26 -13.24
N TYR A 21 -19.16 -7.80 -12.11
CA TYR A 21 -18.30 -8.98 -12.05
C TYR A 21 -19.08 -10.17 -11.48
N ASN A 22 -20.06 -10.65 -12.26
CA ASN A 22 -20.93 -11.77 -11.91
C ASN A 22 -20.87 -12.95 -12.91
N ASP A 23 -19.99 -12.87 -13.90
CA ASP A 23 -19.79 -13.92 -14.89
C ASP A 23 -18.30 -14.26 -14.98
N GLY A 24 -17.97 -15.51 -14.66
CA GLY A 24 -16.59 -15.94 -14.52
C GLY A 24 -16.45 -17.39 -14.05
N ASN A 25 -15.22 -17.89 -14.15
CA ASN A 25 -14.84 -19.23 -13.68
C ASN A 25 -13.98 -19.20 -12.41
N THR A 26 -13.65 -18.00 -11.91
CA THR A 26 -12.90 -17.78 -10.68
C THR A 26 -13.60 -16.72 -9.84
N CYS A 27 -13.59 -16.88 -8.53
CA CYS A 27 -14.22 -15.95 -7.59
C CYS A 27 -13.16 -15.29 -6.70
N LEU A 28 -13.15 -13.97 -6.66
CA LEU A 28 -12.40 -13.19 -5.68
C LEU A 28 -13.35 -12.67 -4.61
N SER A 29 -12.91 -12.64 -3.35
CA SER A 29 -13.67 -12.05 -2.25
C SER A 29 -12.95 -10.83 -1.71
N SER A 30 -13.70 -9.74 -1.52
CA SER A 30 -13.23 -8.56 -0.78
C SER A 30 -13.40 -8.73 0.73
N ASP A 31 -12.74 -7.85 1.49
CA ASP A 31 -12.80 -7.84 2.96
C ASP A 31 -14.17 -7.47 3.51
N ASP A 32 -14.97 -6.73 2.73
CA ASP A 32 -16.35 -6.35 3.01
C ASP A 32 -17.38 -7.35 2.44
N GLY A 33 -16.95 -8.57 2.12
CA GLY A 33 -17.84 -9.69 1.78
C GLY A 33 -18.45 -9.63 0.38
N VAL A 34 -17.88 -8.84 -0.54
CA VAL A 34 -18.34 -8.76 -1.93
C VAL A 34 -17.57 -9.77 -2.78
N LEU A 35 -18.31 -10.57 -3.56
CA LEU A 35 -17.78 -11.58 -4.47
C LEU A 35 -17.69 -11.04 -5.89
N PHE A 36 -16.54 -11.26 -6.53
CA PHE A 36 -16.25 -10.88 -7.91
C PHE A 36 -15.96 -12.12 -8.73
N TRP A 37 -16.91 -12.50 -9.58
CA TRP A 37 -16.73 -13.56 -10.56
C TRP A 37 -16.06 -13.01 -11.81
N ILE A 38 -14.90 -13.56 -12.13
CA ILE A 38 -14.06 -13.10 -13.25
C ILE A 38 -13.58 -14.30 -14.09
N ASP A 39 -13.24 -14.02 -15.34
CA ASP A 39 -12.52 -14.96 -16.19
C ASP A 39 -11.04 -15.00 -15.77
N TRP A 40 -10.60 -16.17 -15.30
CA TRP A 40 -9.22 -16.48 -14.95
C TRP A 40 -8.20 -15.99 -15.98
N SER A 41 -8.51 -16.16 -17.27
CA SER A 41 -7.56 -15.79 -18.34
C SER A 41 -7.18 -14.31 -18.31
N ARG A 42 -8.07 -13.45 -17.79
CA ARG A 42 -7.82 -12.03 -17.63
C ARG A 42 -6.91 -11.75 -16.45
N LEU A 43 -7.11 -12.45 -15.34
CA LEU A 43 -6.24 -12.37 -14.17
C LEU A 43 -4.84 -12.90 -14.50
N ALA A 44 -4.75 -14.10 -15.09
CA ALA A 44 -3.52 -14.72 -15.58
C ALA A 44 -2.70 -13.81 -16.52
N ARG A 45 -3.37 -13.04 -17.38
CA ARG A 45 -2.71 -12.06 -18.25
C ARG A 45 -2.09 -10.89 -17.49
N ALA A 46 -2.63 -10.55 -16.33
CA ALA A 46 -2.16 -9.45 -15.49
C ALA A 46 -1.10 -9.89 -14.47
N THR A 47 -1.02 -11.19 -14.16
CA THR A 47 -0.01 -11.75 -13.24
C THR A 47 1.28 -12.12 -13.97
N ASN A 48 2.39 -12.20 -13.23
CA ASN A 48 3.65 -12.71 -13.73
C ASN A 48 3.56 -14.21 -13.99
N ALA A 49 3.93 -14.66 -15.19
CA ALA A 49 3.83 -16.07 -15.59
C ALA A 49 4.80 -17.00 -14.84
N GLN A 50 5.82 -16.42 -14.20
CA GLN A 50 6.81 -17.13 -13.38
C GLN A 50 6.44 -17.15 -11.89
N SER A 51 5.26 -16.62 -11.56
CA SER A 51 4.80 -16.54 -10.19
C SER A 51 4.41 -17.90 -9.65
N THR A 52 4.81 -18.23 -8.43
CA THR A 52 4.23 -19.37 -7.70
C THR A 52 2.74 -19.17 -7.44
N VAL A 53 2.29 -17.91 -7.34
CA VAL A 53 0.86 -17.57 -7.26
C VAL A 53 0.16 -17.98 -8.55
N TYR A 54 0.81 -17.82 -9.70
CA TYR A 54 0.29 -18.31 -10.97
C TYR A 54 0.22 -19.84 -10.98
N ASP A 55 1.25 -20.55 -10.52
CA ASP A 55 1.23 -22.02 -10.47
C ASP A 55 0.17 -22.56 -9.51
N ASP A 56 0.02 -21.98 -8.31
CA ASP A 56 -1.01 -22.33 -7.34
C ASP A 56 -2.41 -22.08 -7.91
N LEU A 57 -2.60 -20.94 -8.57
CA LEU A 57 -3.88 -20.59 -9.19
C LEU A 57 -4.18 -21.46 -10.43
N VAL A 58 -3.19 -21.76 -11.27
CA VAL A 58 -3.34 -22.68 -12.40
C VAL A 58 -3.62 -24.09 -11.91
N TYR A 59 -3.02 -24.52 -10.80
CA TYR A 59 -3.29 -25.81 -10.18
C TYR A 59 -4.73 -25.89 -9.66
N LEU A 60 -5.20 -24.84 -8.97
CA LEU A 60 -6.59 -24.73 -8.48
C LEU A 60 -7.64 -24.70 -9.61
N LEU A 61 -7.23 -24.29 -10.81
CA LEU A 61 -8.13 -24.09 -11.96
C LEU A 61 -7.91 -25.11 -13.09
N SER A 62 -6.90 -25.99 -12.99
CA SER A 62 -6.64 -27.03 -13.97
C SER A 62 -7.70 -28.13 -13.83
N PRO A 63 -8.48 -28.39 -14.89
CA PRO A 63 -9.45 -29.47 -14.86
C PRO A 63 -8.67 -30.78 -14.95
N ALA A 64 -8.41 -31.40 -13.81
CA ALA A 64 -8.11 -32.83 -13.80
C ALA A 64 -9.33 -33.56 -14.38
N ILE A 65 -9.27 -33.84 -15.68
CA ILE A 65 -10.01 -34.87 -16.40
C ILE A 65 -11.54 -34.65 -16.44
N GLY A 66 -12.00 -33.93 -17.48
CA GLY A 66 -13.23 -34.29 -18.20
C GLY A 66 -14.60 -34.00 -17.58
N ILE A 67 -14.73 -33.18 -16.54
CA ILE A 67 -16.04 -32.84 -15.96
C ILE A 67 -16.51 -31.45 -16.44
N LYS A 68 -17.74 -31.41 -16.97
CA LYS A 68 -18.44 -30.23 -17.49
C LYS A 68 -18.28 -29.04 -16.53
N ARG A 69 -17.93 -27.87 -17.09
CA ARG A 69 -17.92 -26.54 -16.44
C ARG A 69 -19.32 -26.20 -15.89
N ARG A 70 -19.69 -26.77 -14.76
CA ARG A 70 -20.74 -26.21 -13.91
C ARG A 70 -20.12 -24.99 -13.24
N ARG A 71 -20.88 -23.89 -13.12
CA ARG A 71 -20.52 -22.77 -12.25
C ARG A 71 -19.97 -23.36 -10.95
N ALA A 72 -18.75 -23.02 -10.59
CA ALA A 72 -18.08 -23.50 -9.39
C ALA A 72 -18.77 -22.90 -8.15
N MET A 73 -20.04 -23.23 -7.93
CA MET A 73 -20.75 -22.94 -6.69
C MET A 73 -20.50 -24.04 -5.64
N ASP A 74 -20.00 -25.19 -6.06
CA ASP A 74 -19.66 -26.32 -5.19
C ASP A 74 -18.15 -26.61 -5.27
N GLY A 75 -17.34 -25.96 -4.44
CA GLY A 75 -16.06 -26.55 -4.01
C GLY A 75 -14.78 -25.74 -4.10
N ASN A 76 -14.74 -24.55 -4.73
CA ASN A 76 -13.58 -23.67 -4.63
C ASN A 76 -13.93 -22.46 -3.77
N ASP A 77 -13.27 -22.35 -2.61
CA ASP A 77 -13.39 -21.20 -1.74
C ASP A 77 -12.96 -19.92 -2.49
N PRO A 78 -13.69 -18.80 -2.35
CA PRO A 78 -13.30 -17.54 -2.95
C PRO A 78 -11.89 -17.12 -2.53
N ILE A 79 -11.09 -16.64 -3.50
CA ILE A 79 -9.74 -16.16 -3.23
C ILE A 79 -9.83 -14.85 -2.44
N GLN A 80 -9.32 -14.86 -1.22
CA GLN A 80 -9.38 -13.71 -0.32
C GLN A 80 -8.38 -12.62 -0.73
N THR A 81 -8.90 -11.48 -1.16
CA THR A 81 -8.08 -10.38 -1.71
C THR A 81 -7.39 -9.54 -0.65
N GLY A 82 -7.94 -9.44 0.58
CA GLY A 82 -7.38 -8.55 1.60
C GLY A 82 -7.60 -7.07 1.30
N ALA A 83 -8.57 -6.75 0.44
CA ALA A 83 -8.84 -5.40 -0.03
C ALA A 83 -10.36 -5.12 -0.03
N PRO A 84 -10.78 -3.86 0.19
CA PRO A 84 -12.19 -3.47 0.08
C PRO A 84 -12.73 -3.64 -1.35
N ALA A 85 -14.02 -3.93 -1.50
CA ALA A 85 -14.69 -4.16 -2.79
C ALA A 85 -14.40 -3.06 -3.81
N ARG A 86 -14.37 -1.79 -3.37
CA ARG A 86 -14.07 -0.64 -4.23
C ARG A 86 -12.68 -0.74 -4.86
N VAL A 87 -11.68 -1.23 -4.13
CA VAL A 87 -10.30 -1.40 -4.60
C VAL A 87 -10.23 -2.59 -5.56
N VAL A 88 -10.83 -3.72 -5.19
CA VAL A 88 -10.89 -4.92 -6.04
C VAL A 88 -11.56 -4.60 -7.38
N ARG A 89 -12.72 -3.94 -7.36
CA ARG A 89 -13.43 -3.52 -8.60
C ARG A 89 -12.53 -2.69 -9.51
N ARG A 90 -11.84 -1.69 -8.95
CA ARG A 90 -10.95 -0.82 -9.75
C ARG A 90 -9.71 -1.54 -10.26
N PHE A 91 -9.17 -2.48 -9.50
CA PHE A 91 -8.10 -3.35 -9.97
C PHE A 91 -8.57 -4.15 -11.19
N LEU A 92 -9.75 -4.74 -11.10
CA LEU A 92 -10.36 -5.49 -12.20
C LEU A 92 -10.63 -4.60 -13.42
N ASP A 93 -11.06 -3.35 -13.22
CA ASP A 93 -11.21 -2.37 -14.31
C ASP A 93 -9.87 -2.14 -15.03
N MET A 94 -8.77 -1.98 -14.26
CA MET A 94 -7.43 -1.74 -14.80
C MET A 94 -6.93 -2.91 -15.65
N ILE A 95 -7.07 -4.14 -15.19
CA ILE A 95 -6.55 -5.31 -15.93
C ILE A 95 -7.41 -5.70 -17.13
N ASN A 96 -8.64 -5.20 -17.20
CA ASN A 96 -9.59 -5.49 -18.28
C ASN A 96 -9.39 -4.63 -19.53
N VAL A 97 -8.59 -3.56 -19.46
CA VAL A 97 -8.35 -2.64 -20.58
C VAL A 97 -6.98 -2.86 -21.20
N SER A 98 -6.82 -2.50 -22.47
CA SER A 98 -5.53 -2.60 -23.19
C SER A 98 -4.49 -1.60 -22.71
N SER A 99 -4.94 -0.47 -22.17
CA SER A 99 -4.11 0.65 -21.72
C SER A 99 -4.57 1.05 -20.32
N PRO A 100 -4.07 0.38 -19.27
CA PRO A 100 -4.49 0.64 -17.90
C PRO A 100 -4.14 2.06 -17.48
N VAL A 101 -5.06 2.69 -16.75
CA VAL A 101 -4.87 4.01 -16.13
C VAL A 101 -5.19 3.87 -14.66
N TYR A 102 -4.40 4.53 -13.81
CA TYR A 102 -4.65 4.52 -12.38
C TYR A 102 -5.99 5.20 -12.04
N PRO A 103 -6.85 4.61 -11.18
CA PRO A 103 -8.16 5.17 -10.85
C PRO A 103 -8.10 6.58 -10.27
N LEU A 104 -8.86 7.51 -10.86
CA LEU A 104 -9.02 8.85 -10.32
C LEU A 104 -9.78 8.82 -8.99
N GLY A 105 -9.43 9.73 -8.08
CA GLY A 105 -10.09 9.87 -6.78
C GLY A 105 -9.69 8.83 -5.73
N PHE A 106 -8.71 7.98 -6.01
CA PHE A 106 -8.09 7.14 -4.99
C PHE A 106 -7.09 7.97 -4.17
N GLY A 107 -7.31 7.98 -2.86
CA GLY A 107 -6.42 8.60 -1.89
C GLY A 107 -5.30 7.65 -1.49
N LEU A 108 -4.54 8.04 -0.46
CA LEU A 108 -3.41 7.25 0.01
C LEU A 108 -3.83 5.86 0.50
N ASN A 109 -4.95 5.75 1.22
CA ASN A 109 -5.41 4.47 1.76
C ASN A 109 -5.82 3.48 0.66
N GLU A 110 -6.57 3.92 -0.34
CA GLU A 110 -6.91 3.07 -1.48
C GLU A 110 -5.67 2.71 -2.31
N THR A 111 -4.68 3.62 -2.40
CA THR A 111 -3.42 3.34 -3.09
C THR A 111 -2.60 2.27 -2.37
N LYS A 112 -2.54 2.32 -1.04
CA LYS A 112 -1.93 1.26 -0.21
C LYS A 112 -2.61 -0.09 -0.40
N ALA A 113 -3.94 -0.12 -0.34
CA ALA A 113 -4.70 -1.35 -0.56
C ALA A 113 -4.50 -1.92 -1.97
N MET A 114 -4.48 -1.05 -3.00
CA MET A 114 -4.20 -1.45 -4.38
C MET A 114 -2.80 -2.05 -4.52
N TYR A 115 -1.79 -1.46 -3.90
CA TYR A 115 -0.42 -1.96 -3.95
C TYR A 115 -0.28 -3.34 -3.31
N VAL A 116 -0.83 -3.52 -2.10
CA VAL A 116 -0.84 -4.81 -1.41
C VAL A 116 -1.59 -5.86 -2.23
N LEU A 117 -2.69 -5.48 -2.88
CA LEU A 117 -3.42 -6.37 -3.79
C LEU A 117 -2.56 -6.78 -4.99
N CYS A 118 -1.86 -5.84 -5.62
CA CYS A 118 -0.96 -6.12 -6.74
C CYS A 118 0.20 -7.04 -6.34
N GLU A 119 0.82 -6.84 -5.18
CA GLU A 119 1.88 -7.72 -4.67
C GLU A 119 1.36 -9.12 -4.36
N ARG A 120 0.20 -9.22 -3.69
CA ARG A 120 -0.40 -10.51 -3.33
C ARG A 120 -0.72 -11.36 -4.56
N LEU A 121 -1.17 -10.72 -5.62
CA LEU A 121 -1.51 -11.38 -6.88
C LEU A 121 -0.30 -11.49 -7.83
N ASP A 122 0.88 -11.04 -7.40
CA ASP A 122 2.11 -10.97 -8.22
C ASP A 122 1.86 -10.42 -9.62
N VAL A 123 1.30 -9.21 -9.64
CA VAL A 123 0.90 -8.50 -10.84
C VAL A 123 2.14 -7.98 -11.59
N LYS A 124 2.07 -8.00 -12.93
CA LYS A 124 3.13 -7.50 -13.82
C LYS A 124 3.54 -6.06 -13.50
N ASP A 125 4.82 -5.79 -13.71
CA ASP A 125 5.44 -4.50 -13.42
C ASP A 125 4.71 -3.33 -14.09
N ASN A 126 4.22 -3.49 -15.31
CA ASN A 126 3.53 -2.39 -16.01
C ASN A 126 2.26 -1.90 -15.28
N ILE A 127 1.56 -2.77 -14.54
CA ILE A 127 0.40 -2.38 -13.73
C ILE A 127 0.88 -1.88 -12.36
N LEU A 128 1.87 -2.56 -11.75
CA LEU A 128 2.43 -2.16 -10.47
C LEU A 128 3.07 -0.76 -10.53
N ASP A 129 3.72 -0.43 -11.64
CA ASP A 129 4.34 0.86 -11.90
C ASP A 129 3.32 2.00 -11.94
N LEU A 130 2.08 1.75 -12.38
CA LEU A 130 1.00 2.74 -12.26
C LEU A 130 0.67 3.05 -10.79
N VAL A 131 0.73 2.04 -9.92
CA VAL A 131 0.50 2.22 -8.48
C VAL A 131 1.68 2.95 -7.84
N LYS A 132 2.92 2.61 -8.22
CA LYS A 132 4.14 3.29 -7.76
C LYS A 132 4.17 4.76 -8.18
N GLU A 133 3.80 5.05 -9.43
CA GLU A 133 3.67 6.42 -9.93
C GLU A 133 2.61 7.21 -9.15
N ARG A 134 1.49 6.56 -8.79
CA ARG A 134 0.52 7.20 -7.90
C ARG A 134 1.11 7.53 -6.53
N PHE A 135 1.91 6.65 -5.93
CA PHE A 135 2.62 6.96 -4.69
C PHE A 135 3.55 8.15 -4.83
N ASN A 136 4.30 8.22 -5.94
CA ASN A 136 5.17 9.36 -6.22
C ASN A 136 4.37 10.67 -6.26
N GLN A 137 3.22 10.71 -6.94
CA GLN A 137 2.33 11.88 -6.94
C GLN A 137 1.81 12.23 -5.55
N LEU A 138 1.36 11.23 -4.78
CA LEU A 138 0.87 11.43 -3.42
C LEU A 138 1.97 11.94 -2.49
N SER A 139 3.21 11.50 -2.69
CA SER A 139 4.37 11.91 -1.88
C SER A 139 4.67 13.40 -2.01
N MET A 140 4.27 14.07 -3.09
CA MET A 140 4.38 15.52 -3.20
C MET A 140 3.47 16.28 -2.23
N SER A 141 2.34 15.66 -1.84
CA SER A 141 1.33 16.28 -0.95
C SER A 141 1.36 15.72 0.47
N GLN A 142 1.80 14.48 0.64
CA GLN A 142 1.78 13.75 1.91
C GLN A 142 3.07 12.92 2.10
N PRO A 143 4.26 13.54 2.01
CA PRO A 143 5.53 12.80 1.99
C PRO A 143 5.73 11.97 3.26
N TRP A 144 5.40 12.51 4.43
CA TRP A 144 5.51 11.76 5.70
C TRP A 144 4.65 10.50 5.73
N SER A 145 3.41 10.56 5.26
CA SER A 145 2.50 9.41 5.28
C SER A 145 2.95 8.29 4.34
N VAL A 146 3.60 8.64 3.22
CA VAL A 146 4.20 7.67 2.30
C VAL A 146 5.50 7.12 2.90
N LEU A 147 6.35 7.98 3.47
CA LEU A 147 7.62 7.58 4.09
C LEU A 147 7.43 6.62 5.27
N ILE A 148 6.46 6.90 6.15
CA ILE A 148 6.12 6.02 7.28
C ILE A 148 5.67 4.66 6.76
N TRP A 149 4.84 4.64 5.73
CA TRP A 149 4.36 3.39 5.16
C TRP A 149 5.46 2.59 4.47
N ALA A 150 6.37 3.26 3.75
CA ALA A 150 7.57 2.65 3.20
C ALA A 150 8.43 2.04 4.32
N GLY A 151 8.62 2.77 5.43
CA GLY A 151 9.36 2.29 6.60
C GLY A 151 8.74 1.05 7.25
N GLN A 152 7.42 1.01 7.40
CA GLN A 152 6.69 -0.18 7.91
C GLN A 152 6.91 -1.43 7.06
N ARG A 153 7.23 -1.26 5.78
CA ARG A 153 7.44 -2.33 4.80
C ARG A 153 8.90 -2.57 4.46
N ASN A 154 9.81 -1.82 5.06
CA ASN A 154 11.23 -1.75 4.67
C ASN A 154 11.44 -1.46 3.17
N ASP A 155 10.55 -0.68 2.55
CA ASP A 155 10.65 -0.31 1.13
C ASP A 155 11.57 0.90 0.95
N VAL A 156 12.87 0.64 0.90
CA VAL A 156 13.89 1.69 0.76
C VAL A 156 13.73 2.44 -0.56
N TYR A 157 13.33 1.78 -1.65
CA TYR A 157 13.16 2.44 -2.94
C TYR A 157 12.06 3.50 -2.89
N MET A 158 10.89 3.15 -2.35
CA MET A 158 9.79 4.08 -2.16
C MET A 158 10.15 5.23 -1.21
N ALA A 159 10.91 4.93 -0.16
CA ALA A 159 11.41 5.95 0.75
C ALA A 159 12.33 6.95 0.04
N LYS A 160 13.29 6.47 -0.76
CA LYS A 160 14.16 7.35 -1.56
C LYS A 160 13.35 8.23 -2.50
N SER A 161 12.39 7.66 -3.23
CA SER A 161 11.52 8.44 -4.11
C SER A 161 10.73 9.49 -3.35
N THR A 162 10.22 9.15 -2.17
CA THR A 162 9.46 10.07 -1.30
C THR A 162 10.33 11.19 -0.75
N LEU A 163 11.56 10.87 -0.31
CA LEU A 163 12.50 11.84 0.25
C LEU A 163 12.92 12.91 -0.76
N LYS A 164 12.98 12.58 -2.06
CA LYS A 164 13.24 13.57 -3.12
C LYS A 164 12.21 14.69 -3.20
N ASN A 165 10.98 14.41 -2.74
CA ASN A 165 9.87 15.38 -2.72
C ASN A 165 9.74 16.12 -1.37
N MET A 166 10.61 15.83 -0.41
CA MET A 166 10.61 16.46 0.90
C MET A 166 11.32 17.82 0.86
N THR A 167 10.97 18.71 1.79
CA THR A 167 11.67 20.00 2.02
C THR A 167 11.96 20.16 3.51
N ALA A 168 12.86 21.08 3.88
CA ALA A 168 13.15 21.35 5.29
C ALA A 168 11.89 21.76 6.06
N ALA A 169 11.03 22.59 5.45
CA ALA A 169 9.76 23.02 6.05
C ALA A 169 8.80 21.83 6.28
N LEU A 170 8.61 20.98 5.27
CA LEU A 170 7.75 19.80 5.37
C LEU A 170 8.28 18.78 6.37
N PHE A 171 9.60 18.62 6.44
CA PHE A 171 10.24 17.75 7.41
C PHE A 171 9.96 18.21 8.83
N VAL A 172 10.25 19.47 9.16
CA VAL A 172 10.03 20.02 10.52
C VAL A 172 8.55 20.10 10.87
N SER A 173 7.65 20.31 9.91
CA SER A 173 6.21 20.35 10.20
C SER A 173 5.63 18.97 10.54
N GLY A 174 6.30 17.86 10.25
CA GLY A 174 5.72 16.52 10.45
C GLY A 174 4.44 16.27 9.62
N GLN A 175 3.71 15.20 9.95
CA GLN A 175 2.51 14.77 9.19
C GLN A 175 1.27 15.63 9.47
N HIS A 176 1.16 16.21 10.66
CA HIS A 176 -0.06 16.86 11.15
C HIS A 176 0.12 18.37 11.43
N GLY A 177 1.19 18.98 10.92
CA GLY A 177 1.51 20.38 11.12
C GLY A 177 2.43 20.65 12.31
N GLU A 178 2.76 21.93 12.48
CA GLU A 178 3.71 22.44 13.48
C GLU A 178 3.47 21.80 14.86
N ASP A 179 4.56 21.44 15.55
CA ASP A 179 4.62 20.77 16.87
C ASP A 179 4.47 19.24 16.91
N ARG A 180 4.28 18.54 15.78
CA ARG A 180 4.21 17.06 15.74
C ARG A 180 5.38 16.37 15.05
N PHE A 181 6.49 17.08 14.87
CA PHE A 181 7.72 16.53 14.29
C PHE A 181 8.16 15.25 15.00
N GLN A 182 8.29 15.30 16.33
CA GLN A 182 8.82 14.18 17.11
C GLN A 182 7.90 12.95 17.04
N GLU A 183 6.59 13.15 17.09
CA GLU A 183 5.60 12.07 16.95
C GLU A 183 5.70 11.43 15.57
N THR A 184 5.77 12.25 14.52
CA THR A 184 5.89 11.80 13.13
C THR A 184 7.18 11.01 12.92
N LEU A 185 8.30 11.54 13.42
CA LEU A 185 9.59 10.87 13.35
C LEU A 185 9.55 9.54 14.11
N ASN A 186 8.92 9.50 15.28
CA ASN A 186 8.79 8.28 16.08
C ASN A 186 7.91 7.20 15.44
N ALA A 187 7.09 7.54 14.44
CA ALA A 187 6.34 6.55 13.67
C ALA A 187 7.22 5.75 12.69
N LEU A 188 8.45 6.20 12.42
CA LEU A 188 9.41 5.46 11.61
C LEU A 188 10.15 4.38 12.43
N PRO A 189 10.58 3.28 11.78
CA PRO A 189 11.46 2.29 12.41
C PRO A 189 12.74 2.93 12.97
N SER A 190 13.29 2.36 14.04
CA SER A 190 14.46 2.96 14.70
C SER A 190 15.68 3.19 13.78
N PRO A 191 16.10 2.23 12.93
CA PRO A 191 17.23 2.45 12.02
C PRO A 191 16.96 3.58 11.02
N TRP A 192 15.72 3.68 10.54
CA TRP A 192 15.29 4.72 9.61
C TRP A 192 15.36 6.11 10.24
N ARG A 193 14.92 6.27 11.49
CA ARG A 193 15.02 7.55 12.21
C ARG A 193 16.46 8.00 12.36
N THR A 194 17.34 7.09 12.81
CA THR A 194 18.74 7.40 13.05
C THR A 194 19.43 7.82 11.75
N ASN A 195 19.29 7.03 10.69
CA ASN A 195 19.86 7.33 9.37
C ASN A 195 19.35 8.68 8.84
N LEU A 196 18.03 8.89 8.89
CA LEU A 196 17.42 10.12 8.38
C LEU A 196 17.92 11.35 9.14
N LEU A 197 17.99 11.30 10.48
CA LEU A 197 18.51 12.40 11.29
C LEU A 197 19.99 12.68 11.00
N GLN A 198 20.82 11.64 10.84
CA GLN A 198 22.24 11.82 10.50
C GLN A 198 22.43 12.47 9.13
N LEU A 199 21.57 12.15 8.16
CA LEU A 199 21.66 12.71 6.80
C LEU A 199 21.09 14.13 6.71
N VAL A 200 20.07 14.43 7.52
CA VAL A 200 19.34 15.69 7.43
C VAL A 200 19.95 16.80 8.31
N CYS A 201 20.44 16.45 9.50
CA CYS A 201 21.06 17.41 10.42
C CYS A 201 22.48 17.75 9.98
N THR A 202 22.70 19.00 9.58
CA THR A 202 24.01 19.55 9.22
C THR A 202 24.64 20.30 10.40
N GLU A 203 25.57 21.23 10.13
CA GLU A 203 26.32 21.98 11.15
C GLU A 203 25.42 22.58 12.25
N GLY A 204 25.90 22.45 13.49
CA GLY A 204 25.29 23.09 14.64
C GLY A 204 25.63 24.59 14.66
N TYR A 205 24.63 25.42 14.93
CA TYR A 205 24.81 26.85 15.09
C TYR A 205 24.11 27.34 16.36
N THR A 206 24.56 28.46 16.92
CA THR A 206 23.93 29.05 18.09
C THR A 206 22.98 30.17 17.66
N LYS A 207 21.78 30.20 18.24
CA LYS A 207 20.81 31.27 18.03
C LYS A 207 20.48 31.92 19.36
N MET A 208 20.35 33.24 19.35
CA MET A 208 19.93 34.00 20.53
C MET A 208 18.42 34.28 20.44
N ASN A 209 17.70 34.00 21.52
CA ASN A 209 16.26 34.32 21.58
C ASN A 209 16.05 35.80 21.95
N LYS A 210 14.78 36.27 21.88
CA LYS A 210 14.39 37.65 22.23
C LYS A 210 14.74 38.04 23.69
N ARG A 211 15.05 37.07 24.55
CA ARG A 211 15.43 37.26 25.96
C ARG A 211 16.95 37.22 26.18
N GLY A 212 17.75 37.24 25.11
CA GLY A 212 19.21 37.22 25.20
C GLY A 212 19.82 35.86 25.59
N ARG A 213 19.02 34.78 25.59
CA ARG A 213 19.54 33.42 25.88
C ARG A 213 19.97 32.74 24.58
N TYR A 214 21.17 32.17 24.59
CA TYR A 214 21.69 31.34 23.51
C TYR A 214 21.15 29.92 23.61
N PHE A 215 20.84 29.32 22.47
CA PHE A 215 20.49 27.92 22.35
C PHE A 215 21.16 27.33 21.11
N SER A 216 21.60 26.07 21.21
CA SER A 216 22.16 25.33 20.09
C SER A 216 21.04 24.86 19.18
N CYS A 217 21.21 25.09 17.88
CA CYS A 217 20.33 24.67 16.81
C CYS A 217 21.10 23.74 15.87
N LEU A 218 20.39 22.82 15.23
CA LEU A 218 20.91 22.07 14.10
C LEU A 218 20.31 22.67 12.83
N ALA A 219 21.16 22.93 11.84
CA ALA A 219 20.67 23.26 10.51
C ALA A 219 20.15 21.98 9.83
N ILE A 220 19.13 22.15 9.00
CA ILE A 220 18.52 21.08 8.22
C ILE A 220 18.94 21.30 6.76
N THR A 221 19.40 20.25 6.10
CA THR A 221 19.79 20.33 4.70
C THR A 221 18.61 20.71 3.79
N GLU A 222 18.89 21.51 2.77
CA GLU A 222 17.96 21.78 1.67
C GLU A 222 18.17 20.82 0.49
N ASN A 223 19.25 20.03 0.49
CA ASN A 223 19.55 19.08 -0.58
C ASN A 223 18.95 17.70 -0.28
N TRP A 224 17.63 17.62 -0.44
CA TRP A 224 16.86 16.39 -0.22
C TRP A 224 17.11 15.29 -1.24
N GLU A 225 17.59 15.64 -2.43
CA GLU A 225 18.06 14.66 -3.41
C GLU A 225 19.30 13.92 -2.91
N ALA A 226 20.27 14.63 -2.31
CA ALA A 226 21.44 14.01 -1.69
C ALA A 226 21.06 13.14 -0.48
N VAL A 227 20.09 13.57 0.33
CA VAL A 227 19.54 12.77 1.43
C VAL A 227 18.95 11.47 0.89
N ALA A 228 18.06 11.55 -0.12
CA ALA A 228 17.45 10.39 -0.73
C ALA A 228 18.48 9.41 -1.31
N ASN A 229 19.50 9.91 -2.01
CA ASN A 229 20.50 9.04 -2.62
C ASN A 229 21.33 8.28 -1.57
N LYS A 230 21.65 8.94 -0.45
CA LYS A 230 22.43 8.36 0.66
C LYS A 230 21.60 7.59 1.68
N PHE A 231 20.27 7.68 1.63
CA PHE A 231 19.39 7.01 2.58
C PHE A 231 19.57 5.49 2.52
N ASP A 232 20.06 4.90 3.61
CA ASP A 232 20.34 3.48 3.71
C ASP A 232 20.23 3.02 5.16
N PRO A 233 19.00 2.72 5.63
CA PRO A 233 18.72 2.47 7.03
C PRO A 233 19.31 1.15 7.55
N GLU A 234 19.77 0.25 6.69
CA GLU A 234 20.37 -1.04 7.09
C GLU A 234 21.88 -0.93 7.37
N ASN A 235 22.55 0.04 6.77
CA ASN A 235 24.00 0.24 6.87
C ASN A 235 24.40 1.47 7.71
N SER A 236 23.53 1.86 8.66
CA SER A 236 23.65 3.10 9.47
C SER A 236 24.34 2.91 10.82
#